data_AF-A0A2D5ESJ2-F1
#
_entry.id   AF-A0A2D5ESJ2-F1
#
_cell.length_a   1.000
_cell.length_b   1.000
_cell.length_c   1.000
_cell.angle_alpha   90.00
_cell.angle_beta   90.00
_cell.angle_gamma   90.00
#
_symmetry.space_group_name_H-M   'P 1'
#
loop_
_entity.id
_entity.type
_entity.pdbx_description
1 polymer ?
#
loop_
_entity_poly.entity_id
_entity_poly.type
_entity_poly.pdbx_seq_one_letter_code
_entity_poly.pdbx_strand_id
1 'polypeptide(L)'
;MSDEKVHTYEGDAAEVDWDGRLCIHVGECGRAANTLFVGGRKPWCRPDEVEADVTVDVVTRCPTGALSLRRKDGGPGESPQNENVVVVSNHGPLYVRGDLAIEGAAEDMPGVRFRAALCRCGQSKNKPFCDNTHEQSGFSDRGAIGETGEGLEETGGKLVIKRAKDGPLLLSGNVTLMTAAGRVAWRGTKCALCRCGQSKNKPFCDGSHKDAGFQAE
;
A
#
# COMPACT_ATOMS: atom_id res chain seq x y z
N MET A 1 17.50 -3.46 3.91
CA MET A 1 16.80 -3.45 2.62
C MET A 1 17.09 -4.80 2.00
N SER A 2 16.11 -5.52 1.46
CA SER A 2 16.45 -6.72 0.67
C SER A 2 17.22 -6.26 -0.56
N ASP A 3 18.37 -6.86 -0.82
CA ASP A 3 19.19 -6.54 -2.01
C ASP A 3 18.55 -7.04 -3.32
N GLU A 4 17.44 -7.77 -3.25
CA GLU A 4 16.63 -8.16 -4.41
C GLU A 4 15.69 -7.02 -4.82
N LYS A 5 15.99 -6.40 -5.98
CA LYS A 5 15.34 -5.16 -6.43
C LYS A 5 13.96 -5.41 -7.02
N VAL A 6 13.88 -6.18 -8.10
CA VAL A 6 12.64 -6.57 -8.79
C VAL A 6 12.93 -7.89 -9.50
N HIS A 7 11.98 -8.82 -9.51
CA HIS A 7 12.07 -10.07 -10.27
C HIS A 7 10.86 -10.24 -11.17
N THR A 8 11.10 -10.43 -12.46
CA THR A 8 10.06 -10.66 -13.47
C THR A 8 9.89 -12.15 -13.73
N TYR A 9 8.66 -12.61 -13.63
CA TYR A 9 8.23 -13.94 -14.04
C TYR A 9 7.54 -13.83 -15.40
N GLU A 10 8.22 -14.31 -16.43
CA GLU A 10 7.72 -14.30 -17.79
C GLU A 10 6.61 -15.32 -17.98
N GLY A 11 5.65 -14.97 -18.83
CA GLY A 11 4.67 -15.87 -19.42
C GLY A 11 4.23 -15.35 -20.79
N ASP A 12 3.51 -16.17 -21.53
CA ASP A 12 3.04 -15.90 -22.89
C ASP A 12 1.93 -14.86 -22.90
N ALA A 13 0.91 -15.04 -22.03
CA ALA A 13 -0.25 -14.17 -21.97
C ALA A 13 -0.13 -13.03 -20.94
N ALA A 14 0.75 -13.16 -19.95
CA ALA A 14 1.05 -12.11 -18.97
C ALA A 14 2.44 -12.31 -18.35
N GLU A 15 3.09 -11.22 -17.95
CA GLU A 15 4.25 -11.27 -17.04
C GLU A 15 3.86 -10.74 -15.66
N VAL A 16 4.55 -11.20 -14.63
CA VAL A 16 4.34 -10.78 -13.25
C VAL A 16 5.65 -10.29 -12.65
N ASP A 17 5.65 -9.08 -12.12
CA ASP A 17 6.79 -8.53 -11.38
C ASP A 17 6.57 -8.68 -9.88
N TRP A 18 7.62 -9.10 -9.18
CA TRP A 18 7.73 -9.04 -7.73
C TRP A 18 8.80 -8.05 -7.30
N ASP A 19 8.39 -7.01 -6.58
CA ASP A 19 9.26 -6.00 -5.98
C ASP A 19 9.51 -6.31 -4.50
N GLY A 20 10.71 -6.80 -4.20
CA GLY A 20 11.14 -7.15 -2.84
C GLY A 20 11.20 -5.96 -1.90
N ARG A 21 11.35 -4.72 -2.41
CA ARG A 21 11.38 -3.49 -1.61
C ARG A 21 10.03 -3.20 -0.95
N LEU A 22 8.94 -3.65 -1.57
CA LEU A 22 7.56 -3.40 -1.12
C LEU A 22 6.91 -4.62 -0.47
N CYS A 23 7.50 -5.81 -0.61
CA CYS A 23 6.91 -7.05 -0.13
C CYS A 23 7.05 -7.18 1.38
N ILE A 24 5.92 -7.10 2.10
CA ILE A 24 5.86 -7.33 3.55
C ILE A 24 5.30 -8.73 3.91
N HIS A 25 5.24 -9.63 2.93
CA HIS A 25 4.82 -11.03 3.09
C HIS A 25 3.42 -11.23 3.71
N VAL A 26 2.43 -10.37 3.40
CA VAL A 26 1.02 -10.55 3.81
C VAL A 26 0.48 -11.93 3.39
N GLY A 27 0.90 -12.43 2.23
CA GLY A 27 0.66 -13.80 1.79
C GLY A 27 -0.65 -14.03 1.04
N GLU A 28 -1.33 -12.97 0.59
CA GLU A 28 -2.53 -13.10 -0.27
C GLU A 28 -2.26 -13.92 -1.55
N CYS A 29 -1.12 -13.66 -2.20
CA CYS A 29 -0.71 -14.38 -3.42
C CYS A 29 -0.50 -15.88 -3.18
N GLY A 30 0.23 -16.25 -2.13
CA GLY A 30 0.51 -17.65 -1.81
C GLY A 30 -0.67 -18.42 -1.19
N ARG A 31 -1.74 -17.73 -0.78
CA ARG A 31 -2.99 -18.33 -0.30
C ARG A 31 -4.02 -18.54 -1.40
N ALA A 32 -3.78 -18.01 -2.61
CA ALA A 32 -4.70 -18.22 -3.72
C ALA A 32 -4.80 -19.71 -4.07
N ALA A 33 -6.03 -20.20 -4.24
CA ALA A 33 -6.32 -21.61 -4.53
C ALA A 33 -6.10 -21.93 -6.03
N ASN A 34 -4.86 -21.80 -6.49
CA ASN A 34 -4.41 -22.12 -7.85
C ASN A 34 -2.90 -22.38 -7.89
N THR A 35 -2.35 -22.53 -9.09
CA THR A 35 -0.94 -22.90 -9.34
C THR A 35 -0.06 -21.72 -9.70
N LEU A 36 -0.57 -20.48 -9.68
CA LEU A 36 0.20 -19.29 -10.07
C LEU A 36 1.38 -19.08 -9.12
N PHE A 37 1.15 -19.06 -7.81
CA PHE A 37 2.17 -18.90 -6.78
C PHE A 37 2.25 -20.14 -5.88
N VAL A 38 3.35 -20.88 -5.92
CA VAL A 38 3.51 -22.12 -5.13
C VAL A 38 4.75 -22.03 -4.26
N GLY A 39 4.56 -21.98 -2.94
CA GLY A 39 5.66 -21.93 -1.96
C GLY A 39 6.65 -23.09 -2.12
N GLY A 40 7.95 -22.80 -2.11
CA GLY A 40 9.02 -23.79 -2.30
C GLY A 40 9.27 -24.20 -3.76
N ARG A 41 8.42 -23.81 -4.72
CA ARG A 41 8.63 -24.06 -6.15
C ARG A 41 9.68 -23.09 -6.73
N LYS A 42 10.45 -23.56 -7.72
CA LYS A 42 11.33 -22.72 -8.55
C LYS A 42 10.92 -22.84 -10.04
N PRO A 43 10.54 -21.73 -10.72
CA PRO A 43 10.21 -20.44 -10.12
C PRO A 43 8.96 -20.50 -9.21
N TRP A 44 8.89 -19.60 -8.23
CA TRP A 44 7.78 -19.49 -7.29
C TRP A 44 6.47 -19.13 -8.01
N CYS A 45 6.54 -18.14 -8.91
CA CYS A 45 5.47 -17.71 -9.78
C CYS A 45 5.63 -18.33 -11.19
N ARG A 46 4.52 -18.77 -11.78
CA ARG A 46 4.45 -19.26 -13.17
C ARG A 46 3.16 -18.77 -13.83
N PRO A 47 3.20 -17.66 -14.59
CA PRO A 47 2.00 -17.09 -15.21
C PRO A 47 1.27 -18.05 -16.17
N ASP A 48 2.00 -18.89 -16.90
CA ASP A 48 1.44 -19.82 -17.90
C ASP A 48 0.70 -21.04 -17.30
N GLU A 49 0.75 -21.24 -15.98
CA GLU A 49 0.03 -22.34 -15.32
C GLU A 49 -1.43 -21.99 -15.04
N VAL A 50 -1.86 -20.76 -15.31
CA VAL A 50 -3.22 -20.26 -15.13
C VAL A 50 -3.60 -19.32 -16.27
N GLU A 51 -4.89 -19.11 -16.49
CA GLU A 51 -5.37 -18.10 -17.44
C GLU A 51 -4.92 -16.68 -17.03
N ALA A 52 -4.69 -15.81 -18.00
CA ALA A 52 -4.22 -14.44 -17.76
C ALA A 52 -5.16 -13.64 -16.83
N ASP A 53 -6.47 -13.88 -16.88
CA ASP A 53 -7.45 -13.25 -15.98
C ASP A 53 -7.26 -13.69 -14.53
N VAL A 54 -6.91 -14.96 -14.29
CA VAL A 54 -6.56 -15.46 -12.95
C VAL A 54 -5.27 -14.80 -12.47
N THR A 55 -4.30 -14.58 -13.36
CA THR A 55 -3.09 -13.81 -13.05
C THR A 55 -3.43 -12.40 -12.59
N VAL A 56 -4.31 -11.69 -13.30
CA VAL A 56 -4.77 -10.35 -12.91
C VAL A 56 -5.44 -10.36 -11.54
N ASP A 57 -6.42 -11.23 -11.33
CA ASP A 57 -7.14 -11.34 -10.06
C ASP A 57 -6.17 -11.60 -8.89
N VAL A 58 -5.28 -12.58 -8.99
CA VAL A 58 -4.41 -12.95 -7.87
C VAL A 58 -3.35 -11.90 -7.58
N VAL A 59 -2.71 -11.35 -8.62
CA VAL A 59 -1.70 -10.30 -8.47
C VAL A 59 -2.31 -9.07 -7.80
N THR A 60 -3.54 -8.70 -8.20
CA THR A 60 -4.20 -7.50 -7.69
C THR A 60 -4.69 -7.57 -6.22
N ARG A 61 -4.63 -8.76 -5.62
CA ARG A 61 -4.89 -8.98 -4.19
C ARG A 61 -3.74 -8.55 -3.30
N CYS A 62 -2.49 -8.54 -3.81
CA CYS A 62 -1.35 -7.97 -3.10
C CYS A 62 -1.77 -6.60 -2.53
N PRO A 63 -1.55 -6.27 -1.25
CA PRO A 63 -2.00 -4.99 -0.72
C PRO A 63 -0.92 -3.89 -0.78
N THR A 64 0.34 -4.25 -1.07
CA THR A 64 1.48 -3.32 -0.95
C THR A 64 1.98 -2.76 -2.27
N GLY A 65 1.45 -3.25 -3.40
CA GLY A 65 2.00 -2.93 -4.72
C GLY A 65 3.26 -3.74 -5.06
N ALA A 66 3.67 -4.67 -4.19
CA ALA A 66 4.83 -5.52 -4.42
C ALA A 66 4.65 -6.52 -5.57
N LEU A 67 3.42 -6.87 -5.92
CA LEU A 67 3.12 -7.60 -7.15
C LEU A 67 2.45 -6.65 -8.13
N SER A 68 2.91 -6.71 -9.38
CA SER A 68 2.31 -6.03 -10.52
C SER A 68 2.40 -6.93 -11.75
N LEU A 69 1.69 -6.59 -12.82
CA LEU A 69 1.64 -7.42 -14.02
C LEU A 69 1.52 -6.57 -15.28
N ARG A 70 1.93 -7.15 -16.41
CA ARG A 70 1.66 -6.64 -17.75
C ARG A 70 1.03 -7.74 -18.60
N ARG A 71 -0.04 -7.42 -19.31
CA ARG A 71 -0.71 -8.36 -20.22
C ARG A 71 -0.07 -8.41 -21.60
N LYS A 72 0.20 -9.64 -22.04
CA LYS A 72 0.72 -10.13 -23.33
C LYS A 72 -0.29 -10.06 -24.49
N ASP A 73 -1.54 -10.33 -24.14
CA ASP A 73 -2.60 -10.76 -25.06
C ASP A 73 -3.66 -9.69 -25.34
N GLY A 74 -3.42 -8.44 -24.91
CA GLY A 74 -4.31 -7.30 -25.14
C GLY A 74 -5.51 -7.18 -24.19
N GLY A 75 -5.68 -8.09 -23.23
CA GLY A 75 -6.71 -7.95 -22.20
C GLY A 75 -6.40 -6.83 -21.19
N PRO A 76 -7.36 -6.47 -20.32
CA PRO A 76 -7.17 -5.43 -19.31
C PRO A 76 -6.22 -5.89 -18.20
N GLY A 77 -5.26 -5.02 -17.85
CA GLY A 77 -4.42 -5.17 -16.67
C GLY A 77 -5.06 -4.58 -15.42
N GLU A 78 -4.24 -4.24 -14.43
CA GLU A 78 -4.70 -3.50 -13.25
C GLU A 78 -5.07 -2.05 -13.60
N SER A 79 -6.20 -1.58 -13.07
CA SER A 79 -6.67 -0.20 -13.17
C SER A 79 -6.95 0.38 -11.78
N PRO A 80 -6.97 1.72 -11.62
CA PRO A 80 -7.35 2.33 -10.36
C PRO A 80 -8.77 1.93 -9.93
N GLN A 81 -9.00 1.87 -8.62
CA GLN A 81 -10.34 1.66 -8.07
C GLN A 81 -11.19 2.94 -8.17
N ASN A 82 -12.52 2.79 -8.18
CA ASN A 82 -13.48 3.90 -8.25
C ASN A 82 -13.48 4.80 -6.99
N GLU A 83 -12.78 4.40 -5.93
CA GLU A 83 -12.63 5.15 -4.69
C GLU A 83 -11.19 5.04 -4.20
N ASN A 84 -10.64 6.14 -3.66
CA ASN A 84 -9.40 6.07 -2.91
C ASN A 84 -9.70 5.73 -1.46
N VAL A 85 -9.14 4.64 -0.95
CA VAL A 85 -9.39 4.14 0.40
C VAL A 85 -8.09 4.00 1.16
N VAL A 86 -8.08 4.48 2.39
CA VAL A 86 -7.03 4.22 3.38
C VAL A 86 -7.61 3.33 4.48
N VAL A 87 -7.14 2.09 4.59
CA VAL A 87 -7.46 1.21 5.71
C VAL A 87 -6.37 1.36 6.78
N VAL A 88 -6.78 1.75 7.98
CA VAL A 88 -5.91 1.84 9.15
C VAL A 88 -5.88 0.47 9.82
N SER A 89 -4.81 -0.29 9.57
CA SER A 89 -4.64 -1.63 10.14
C SER A 89 -4.27 -1.59 11.62
N ASN A 90 -4.70 -2.59 12.39
CA ASN A 90 -4.31 -2.73 13.79
C ASN A 90 -2.81 -2.97 13.90
N HIS A 91 -2.12 -2.20 14.74
CA HIS A 91 -0.68 -2.30 15.01
C HIS A 91 0.22 -2.20 13.77
N GLY A 92 -0.32 -1.77 12.62
CA GLY A 92 0.33 -1.92 11.33
C GLY A 92 0.24 -0.69 10.43
N PRO A 93 0.54 -0.86 9.13
CA PRO A 93 0.60 0.22 8.16
C PRO A 93 -0.77 0.82 7.82
N LEU A 94 -0.72 1.90 7.04
CA LEU A 94 -1.86 2.40 6.28
C LEU A 94 -1.88 1.65 4.94
N TYR A 95 -2.90 0.83 4.69
CA TYR A 95 -3.10 0.25 3.36
C TYR A 95 -3.90 1.24 2.51
N VAL A 96 -3.30 1.75 1.45
CA VAL A 96 -3.93 2.71 0.54
C VAL A 96 -4.22 2.00 -0.78
N ARG A 97 -5.43 2.19 -1.33
CA ARG A 97 -5.83 1.76 -2.67
C ARG A 97 -6.48 2.93 -3.42
N GLY A 98 -6.29 3.04 -4.74
CA GLY A 98 -6.83 4.17 -5.52
C GLY A 98 -6.06 4.47 -6.81
N ASP A 99 -6.16 5.70 -7.32
CA ASP A 99 -5.26 6.26 -8.35
C ASP A 99 -4.16 7.08 -7.66
N LEU A 100 -3.08 6.41 -7.28
CA LEU A 100 -2.10 6.95 -6.35
C LEU A 100 -0.95 7.67 -7.06
N ALA A 101 -0.65 8.88 -6.58
CA ALA A 101 0.55 9.63 -6.93
C ALA A 101 1.37 9.88 -5.65
N ILE A 102 2.26 8.93 -5.34
CA ILE A 102 3.11 8.97 -4.13
C ILE A 102 4.42 9.67 -4.46
N GLU A 103 4.72 10.75 -3.74
CA GLU A 103 5.95 11.52 -3.92
C GLU A 103 7.19 10.67 -3.61
N GLY A 104 8.11 10.63 -4.57
CA GLY A 104 9.38 9.90 -4.46
C GLY A 104 9.26 8.38 -4.51
N ALA A 105 8.12 7.84 -4.96
CA ALA A 105 8.08 6.45 -5.43
C ALA A 105 8.93 6.30 -6.70
N ALA A 106 9.70 5.23 -6.79
CA ALA A 106 10.54 4.98 -7.96
C ALA A 106 9.68 4.58 -9.18
N GLU A 107 10.13 4.94 -10.39
CA GLU A 107 9.40 4.64 -11.63
C GLU A 107 9.25 3.13 -11.88
N ASP A 108 10.17 2.33 -11.35
CA ASP A 108 10.17 0.87 -11.40
C ASP A 108 9.28 0.21 -10.31
N MET A 109 8.38 0.98 -9.67
CA MET A 109 7.38 0.49 -8.71
C MET A 109 5.95 0.62 -9.26
N PRO A 110 5.59 0.02 -10.41
CA PRO A 110 4.31 0.30 -11.07
C PRO A 110 3.08 -0.05 -10.22
N GLY A 111 3.17 -1.04 -9.32
CA GLY A 111 2.07 -1.42 -8.41
C GLY A 111 1.67 -0.32 -7.42
N VAL A 112 2.57 0.60 -7.06
CA VAL A 112 2.27 1.68 -6.10
C VAL A 112 1.38 2.77 -6.67
N ARG A 113 1.11 2.74 -7.99
CA ARG A 113 0.09 3.58 -8.64
C ARG A 113 -1.34 3.18 -8.24
N PHE A 114 -1.53 1.97 -7.73
CA PHE A 114 -2.86 1.44 -7.41
C PHE A 114 -3.01 1.10 -5.94
N ARG A 115 -1.91 0.71 -5.29
CA ARG A 115 -1.92 0.21 -3.91
C ARG A 115 -0.57 0.31 -3.22
N ALA A 116 -0.58 0.66 -1.94
CA ALA A 116 0.64 0.73 -1.13
C ALA A 116 0.36 0.44 0.34
N ALA A 117 1.37 -0.08 1.04
CA ALA A 117 1.40 -0.08 2.50
C ALA A 117 2.34 1.03 2.98
N LEU A 118 1.79 2.07 3.62
CA LEU A 118 2.55 3.21 4.10
C LEU A 118 2.89 3.07 5.59
N CYS A 119 4.10 3.45 5.95
CA CYS A 119 4.60 3.41 7.32
C CYS A 119 3.82 4.35 8.22
N ARG A 120 3.35 3.81 9.34
CA ARG A 120 2.63 4.53 10.40
C ARG A 120 3.33 4.50 11.76
N CYS A 121 4.30 3.61 11.93
CA CYS A 121 5.04 3.45 13.19
C CYS A 121 6.24 4.39 13.35
N GLY A 122 6.68 5.07 12.29
CA GLY A 122 7.87 5.93 12.29
C GLY A 122 9.20 5.21 12.06
N GLN A 123 9.25 3.88 12.11
CA GLN A 123 10.52 3.16 12.18
C GLN A 123 10.94 2.44 10.89
N SER A 124 10.11 2.45 9.85
CA SER A 124 10.48 1.85 8.56
C SER A 124 11.81 2.41 8.04
N LYS A 125 12.64 1.54 7.46
CA LYS A 125 13.87 1.88 6.75
C LYS A 125 13.63 2.12 5.25
N ASN A 126 12.40 1.88 4.78
CA ASN A 126 11.97 2.10 3.40
C ASN A 126 10.85 3.16 3.30
N LYS A 127 10.94 4.24 4.08
CA LYS A 127 9.90 5.28 4.10
C LYS A 127 9.70 5.89 2.69
N PRO A 128 8.46 6.20 2.29
CA PRO A 128 7.24 6.19 3.10
C PRO A 128 6.57 4.81 3.24
N PHE A 129 7.12 3.76 2.63
CA PHE A 129 6.55 2.43 2.64
C PHE A 129 6.80 1.69 3.96
N CYS A 130 5.95 0.72 4.26
CA CYS A 130 6.12 -0.19 5.39
C CYS A 130 7.11 -1.31 5.03
N ASP A 131 7.92 -1.73 6.00
CA ASP A 131 8.90 -2.82 5.88
C ASP A 131 8.81 -3.82 7.04
N ASN A 132 7.63 -3.93 7.67
CA ASN A 132 7.37 -4.71 8.90
C ASN A 132 8.16 -4.33 10.15
N THR A 133 8.94 -3.23 10.17
CA THR A 133 9.62 -2.80 11.40
C THR A 133 8.64 -2.55 12.57
N HIS A 134 7.37 -2.26 12.28
CA HIS A 134 6.32 -2.09 13.31
C HIS A 134 6.12 -3.33 14.19
N GLU A 135 6.33 -4.54 13.66
CA GLU A 135 6.21 -5.80 14.41
C GLU A 135 7.34 -5.92 15.44
N GLN A 136 8.55 -5.55 15.04
CA GLN A 136 9.76 -5.62 15.87
C GLN A 136 9.83 -4.47 16.87
N SER A 137 9.29 -3.31 16.51
CA SER A 137 9.34 -2.11 17.35
C SER A 137 8.25 -2.04 18.41
N GLY A 138 7.35 -3.02 18.46
CA GLY A 138 6.22 -3.03 19.39
C GLY A 138 5.23 -1.90 19.14
N PHE A 139 5.04 -1.48 17.88
CA PHE A 139 4.11 -0.40 17.56
C PHE A 139 2.68 -0.74 18.02
N SER A 140 2.15 0.06 18.94
CA SER A 140 0.84 -0.19 19.54
C SER A 140 -0.16 0.89 19.17
N ASP A 141 -1.11 0.54 18.31
CA ASP A 141 -2.26 1.37 17.97
C ASP A 141 -3.39 0.51 17.39
N ARG A 142 -4.62 0.69 17.90
CA ARG A 142 -5.78 -0.13 17.52
C ARG A 142 -6.49 0.35 16.23
N GLY A 143 -5.93 1.32 15.52
CA GLY A 143 -6.49 1.85 14.28
C GLY A 143 -7.84 2.56 14.45
N ALA A 144 -8.13 3.04 15.66
CA ALA A 144 -9.34 3.82 15.91
C ALA A 144 -9.26 5.17 15.20
N ILE A 145 -10.38 5.61 14.63
CA ILE A 145 -10.50 6.89 13.93
C ILE A 145 -11.64 7.63 14.60
N GLY A 146 -11.29 8.68 15.36
CA GLY A 146 -12.23 9.46 16.16
C GLY A 146 -12.80 10.69 15.45
N GLU A 147 -12.10 11.21 14.44
CA GLU A 147 -12.58 12.35 13.67
C GLU A 147 -13.64 11.95 12.63
N THR A 148 -14.55 12.88 12.36
CA THR A 148 -15.45 12.83 11.21
C THR A 148 -14.96 13.81 10.16
N GLY A 149 -14.94 13.40 8.90
CA GLY A 149 -14.49 14.26 7.82
C GLY A 149 -15.59 15.16 7.27
N GLU A 150 -15.20 16.10 6.41
CA GLU A 150 -16.09 17.07 5.76
C GLU A 150 -17.11 16.42 4.79
N GLY A 151 -16.90 15.15 4.41
CA GLY A 151 -17.70 14.46 3.42
C GLY A 151 -17.06 14.52 2.03
N LEU A 152 -17.72 13.88 1.06
CA LEU A 152 -17.30 13.86 -0.34
C LEU A 152 -18.53 14.01 -1.23
N GLU A 153 -18.41 14.85 -2.25
CA GLU A 153 -19.42 14.94 -3.33
C GLU A 153 -19.18 13.84 -4.39
N GLU A 154 -17.93 13.45 -4.60
CA GLU A 154 -17.49 12.46 -5.58
C GLU A 154 -16.43 11.51 -4.99
N THR A 155 -16.32 10.30 -5.55
CA THR A 155 -15.27 9.33 -5.19
C THR A 155 -14.26 9.14 -6.32
N GLY A 156 -13.08 8.64 -5.96
CA GLY A 156 -12.05 8.29 -6.94
C GLY A 156 -11.26 9.51 -7.41
N GLY A 157 -10.73 9.44 -8.64
CA GLY A 157 -9.76 10.40 -9.14
C GLY A 157 -8.39 10.29 -8.46
N LYS A 158 -7.45 11.11 -8.89
CA LYS A 158 -6.06 11.04 -8.43
C LYS A 158 -5.93 11.43 -6.96
N LEU A 159 -5.29 10.57 -6.16
CA LEU A 159 -4.88 10.83 -4.79
C LEU A 159 -3.38 11.12 -4.74
N VAL A 160 -3.04 12.38 -4.48
CA VAL A 160 -1.66 12.82 -4.27
C VAL A 160 -1.26 12.59 -2.82
N ILE A 161 -0.14 11.90 -2.60
CA ILE A 161 0.43 11.61 -1.29
C ILE A 161 1.83 12.21 -1.22
N LYS A 162 1.96 13.37 -0.55
CA LYS A 162 3.24 14.05 -0.34
C LYS A 162 3.87 13.67 0.99
N ARG A 163 5.20 13.75 1.05
CA ARG A 163 5.99 13.51 2.25
C ARG A 163 6.43 14.86 2.80
N ALA A 164 5.81 15.30 3.90
CA ALA A 164 6.38 16.44 4.60
C ALA A 164 7.70 16.01 5.24
N LYS A 165 8.79 16.75 4.94
CA LYS A 165 10.09 16.55 5.59
C LYS A 165 9.90 16.54 7.10
N ASP A 166 10.44 15.50 7.76
CA ASP A 166 10.38 15.29 9.21
C ASP A 166 8.94 15.29 9.76
N GLY A 167 7.97 15.00 8.90
CA GLY A 167 6.56 15.24 9.16
C GLY A 167 5.61 14.18 8.59
N PRO A 168 4.31 14.51 8.54
CA PRO A 168 3.25 13.58 8.14
C PRO A 168 3.23 13.28 6.64
N LEU A 169 2.37 12.33 6.27
CA LEU A 169 1.91 12.16 4.89
C LEU A 169 0.77 13.15 4.63
N LEU A 170 0.91 13.99 3.61
CA LEU A 170 -0.11 14.96 3.21
C LEU A 170 -0.89 14.38 2.03
N LEU A 171 -2.17 14.05 2.26
CA LEU A 171 -3.07 13.53 1.25
C LEU A 171 -3.88 14.66 0.62
N SER A 172 -4.06 14.62 -0.69
CA SER A 172 -4.90 15.56 -1.45
C SER A 172 -5.59 14.85 -2.61
N GLY A 173 -6.92 14.89 -2.62
CA GLY A 173 -7.80 14.12 -3.51
C GLY A 173 -8.91 13.44 -2.70
N ASN A 174 -9.96 12.97 -3.37
CA ASN A 174 -11.11 12.35 -2.71
C ASN A 174 -10.68 11.06 -2.01
N VAL A 175 -10.78 10.99 -0.67
CA VAL A 175 -10.31 9.81 0.08
C VAL A 175 -11.25 9.42 1.22
N THR A 176 -11.46 8.12 1.36
CA THR A 176 -12.20 7.50 2.46
C THR A 176 -11.25 6.77 3.39
N LEU A 177 -11.37 7.04 4.68
CA LEU A 177 -10.62 6.36 5.74
C LEU A 177 -11.51 5.31 6.41
N MET A 178 -11.00 4.08 6.47
CA MET A 178 -11.67 2.94 7.08
C MET A 178 -10.85 2.36 8.22
N THR A 179 -11.53 1.91 9.27
CA THR A 179 -10.91 1.07 10.30
C THR A 179 -10.67 -0.35 9.78
N ALA A 180 -9.83 -1.13 10.45
CA ALA A 180 -9.59 -2.54 10.12
C ALA A 180 -10.86 -3.41 10.13
N ALA A 181 -11.92 -3.01 10.86
CA ALA A 181 -13.20 -3.70 10.89
C ALA A 181 -14.13 -3.33 9.71
N GLY A 182 -13.66 -2.52 8.75
CA GLY A 182 -14.44 -2.10 7.58
C GLY A 182 -15.37 -0.92 7.82
N ARG A 183 -15.44 -0.37 9.04
CA ARG A 183 -16.19 0.85 9.30
C ARG A 183 -15.56 2.03 8.56
N VAL A 184 -16.31 2.66 7.66
CA VAL A 184 -16.02 3.99 7.13
C VAL A 184 -16.11 5.00 8.26
N ALA A 185 -15.00 5.67 8.57
CA ALA A 185 -14.93 6.58 9.71
C ALA A 185 -14.77 8.05 9.29
N TRP A 186 -14.11 8.32 8.17
CA TRP A 186 -13.80 9.68 7.75
C TRP A 186 -13.78 9.77 6.21
N ARG A 187 -14.22 10.92 5.68
CA ARG A 187 -14.24 11.24 4.25
C ARG A 187 -13.89 12.71 4.04
N GLY A 188 -13.07 13.00 3.04
CA GLY A 188 -12.70 14.37 2.72
C GLY A 188 -11.70 14.43 1.59
N THR A 189 -11.28 15.66 1.26
CA THR A 189 -10.39 15.92 0.13
C THR A 189 -8.94 16.13 0.55
N LYS A 190 -8.69 16.40 1.83
CA LYS A 190 -7.36 16.66 2.40
C LYS A 190 -7.26 16.14 3.83
N CYS A 191 -6.17 15.47 4.15
CA CYS A 191 -5.82 15.14 5.53
C CYS A 191 -4.30 14.97 5.68
N ALA A 192 -3.81 15.12 6.91
CA ALA A 192 -2.42 14.82 7.27
C ALA A 192 -2.38 13.55 8.13
N LEU A 193 -1.76 12.49 7.63
CA LEU A 193 -1.65 11.20 8.34
C LEU A 193 -0.31 11.09 9.07
N CYS A 194 -0.36 10.62 10.32
CA CYS A 194 0.81 10.42 11.15
C CYS A 194 1.77 9.40 10.50
N ARG A 195 3.01 9.86 10.27
CA ARG A 195 4.11 9.03 9.77
C ARG A 195 5.13 8.66 10.86
N CYS A 196 5.15 9.42 11.96
CA CYS A 196 6.16 9.29 13.03
C CYS A 196 5.81 8.26 14.12
N GLY A 197 4.56 7.78 14.19
CA GLY A 197 4.09 6.86 15.24
C GLY A 197 3.78 7.48 16.59
N GLN A 198 4.01 8.78 16.79
CA GLN A 198 3.90 9.45 18.10
C GLN A 198 2.63 10.30 18.30
N SER A 199 1.79 10.47 17.27
CA SER A 199 0.55 11.23 17.43
C SER A 199 -0.37 10.61 18.49
N LYS A 200 -1.03 11.44 19.29
CA LYS A 200 -2.09 11.07 20.23
C LYS A 200 -3.47 11.00 19.55
N ASN A 201 -3.56 11.49 18.31
CA ASN A 201 -4.77 11.52 17.49
C ASN A 201 -4.60 10.70 16.20
N LYS A 202 -3.97 9.52 16.31
CA LYS A 202 -3.81 8.61 15.16
C LYS A 202 -5.19 8.27 14.57
N PRO A 203 -5.30 8.10 13.24
CA PRO A 203 -4.22 8.08 12.25
C PRO A 203 -3.74 9.47 11.81
N PHE A 204 -4.34 10.55 12.31
CA PHE A 204 -4.02 11.91 11.91
C PHE A 204 -2.75 12.42 12.59
N CYS A 205 -2.17 13.47 12.01
CA CYS A 205 -1.04 14.17 12.59
C CYS A 205 -1.52 15.30 13.51
N ASP A 206 -0.98 15.36 14.72
CA ASP A 206 -1.23 16.41 15.72
C ASP A 206 0.00 17.28 16.01
N GLY A 207 1.07 17.13 15.24
CA GLY A 207 2.34 17.85 15.43
C GLY A 207 3.36 17.14 16.31
N SER A 208 3.03 16.00 16.94
CA SER A 208 3.94 15.27 17.85
C SER A 208 5.26 14.83 17.21
N HIS A 209 5.39 14.86 15.87
CA HIS A 209 6.64 14.56 15.16
C HIS A 209 7.77 15.54 15.51
N LYS A 210 7.46 16.80 15.84
CA LYS A 210 8.45 17.81 16.22
C LYS A 210 9.12 17.47 17.55
N ASP A 211 8.30 17.24 18.57
CA ASP A 211 8.79 16.91 19.91
C ASP A 211 9.45 15.52 19.95
N ALA A 212 9.00 14.60 19.10
CA ALA A 212 9.61 13.29 18.93
C ALA A 212 10.94 13.31 18.18
N GLY A 213 11.36 14.45 17.61
CA GLY A 213 12.56 14.53 16.78
C GLY A 213 12.51 13.59 15.56
N PHE A 214 11.34 13.41 14.96
CA PHE A 214 11.16 12.50 13.84
C PHE A 214 12.00 12.96 12.65
N GLN A 215 12.83 12.07 12.11
CA GLN A 215 13.66 12.35 10.93
C GLN A 215 13.26 11.44 9.77
N ALA A 216 12.80 12.05 8.68
CA ALA A 216 12.47 11.35 7.44
C ALA A 216 12.31 12.34 6.28
N GLU A 217 12.94 12.02 5.16
CA GLU A 217 12.71 12.71 3.87
C GLU A 217 11.33 12.40 3.27
#